data_AF-A0AAV9U994-F1
#
_entry.id   AF-A0AAV9U994-F1
#
_cell.length_a   1.000
_cell.length_b   1.000
_cell.length_c   1.000
_cell.angle_alpha   90.00
_cell.angle_beta   90.00
_cell.angle_gamma   90.00
#
_symmetry.space_group_name_H-M   'P 1'
#
loop_
_entity.id
_entity.type
_entity.pdbx_description
1 polymer ?
#
loop_
_entity_poly.entity_id
_entity_poly.type
_entity_poly.pdbx_seq_one_letter_code
_entity_poly.pdbx_strand_id
1 'polypeptide(L)'
;MANKTMTASELELKTTLEQAVAQRFRAYKLVFVVTFHFEGDQTGARQDATSFIEAGRRTFGLRSINLFNLEIPIGTRAGDFFQSHIYPQIITTVSSCAGRKLLLMHYAGHGVVNAANELALIEGADQTDITGDREIAWEMIRSLLLGPTHRGTSLAETDVAFVLDCCYAGRAARGDHLSDRTVEIIAATNSHTSTNTRQEPPSFTQRVIAEIQKAKDMNEHYSLARIFAALTAPARISTTFRAVPTYRRLLGSTPILLPLDNSRRLHPATDPESTMQSSTVQLPSPSLAASIHAPKQEMHAIALMVHTRTKISDDTTKMLIQWLLNLPTTYGVEVNSVHESASVVAMLTVPYQYMHVIFNLRSWSQLDVTIVQDHIFGVNLLNSFKDGRNIAVGARETTAENVREGPTESI
;
A
#
# COMPACT_ATOMS: atom_id res chain seq x y z
N MET A 1 -3.85 40.36 -5.99
CA MET A 1 -4.90 39.33 -5.84
C MET A 1 -4.61 38.60 -4.54
N ALA A 2 -5.55 38.62 -3.58
CA ALA A 2 -5.36 37.92 -2.32
C ALA A 2 -5.39 36.41 -2.59
N ASN A 3 -4.37 35.67 -2.14
CA ASN A 3 -4.40 34.20 -2.15
C ASN A 3 -5.60 33.76 -1.30
N LYS A 4 -6.65 33.30 -1.97
CA LYS A 4 -7.81 32.71 -1.30
C LYS A 4 -7.31 31.48 -0.54
N THR A 5 -7.47 31.49 0.78
CA THR A 5 -7.04 30.40 1.65
C THR A 5 -7.89 29.17 1.32
N MET A 6 -7.24 28.06 0.90
CA MET A 6 -7.94 26.79 0.69
C MET A 6 -8.60 26.34 1.99
N THR A 7 -9.80 25.77 1.90
CA THR A 7 -10.45 25.14 3.05
C THR A 7 -9.71 23.85 3.45
N ALA A 8 -9.94 23.36 4.67
CA ALA A 8 -9.29 22.14 5.17
C ALA A 8 -9.56 20.93 4.25
N SER A 9 -10.80 20.75 3.78
CA SER A 9 -11.18 19.68 2.87
C SER A 9 -10.50 19.79 1.50
N GLU A 10 -10.27 21.01 1.00
CA GLU A 10 -9.60 21.23 -0.27
C GLU A 10 -8.09 20.97 -0.16
N LEU A 11 -7.47 21.36 0.96
CA LEU A 11 -6.07 21.05 1.24
C LEU A 11 -5.84 19.54 1.40
N GLU A 12 -6.76 18.84 2.04
CA GLU A 12 -6.72 17.38 2.20
C GLU A 12 -6.90 16.66 0.84
N LEU A 13 -7.85 17.12 0.02
CA LEU A 13 -8.03 16.63 -1.34
C LEU A 13 -6.76 16.85 -2.18
N LYS A 14 -6.19 18.06 -2.14
CA LYS A 14 -4.92 18.39 -2.81
C LYS A 14 -3.82 17.41 -2.42
N THR A 15 -3.61 17.27 -1.11
CA THR A 15 -2.58 16.41 -0.55
C THR A 15 -2.78 14.96 -1.00
N THR A 16 -4.02 14.48 -1.03
CA THR A 16 -4.37 13.13 -1.48
C THR A 16 -4.09 12.92 -2.97
N LEU A 17 -4.43 13.91 -3.81
CA LEU A 17 -4.19 13.87 -5.25
C LEU A 17 -2.68 13.88 -5.56
N GLU A 18 -1.92 14.76 -4.91
CA GLU A 18 -0.46 14.81 -5.02
C GLU A 18 0.18 13.50 -4.56
N GLN A 19 -0.28 12.92 -3.44
CA GLN A 19 0.15 11.60 -2.99
C GLN A 19 -0.15 10.52 -4.02
N ALA A 20 -1.35 10.49 -4.60
CA ALA A 20 -1.73 9.49 -5.60
C ALA A 20 -0.88 9.58 -6.88
N VAL A 21 -0.53 10.79 -7.32
CA VAL A 21 0.41 11.01 -8.43
C VAL A 21 1.79 10.50 -8.05
N ALA A 22 2.31 10.91 -6.89
CA ALA A 22 3.61 10.46 -6.41
C ALA A 22 3.67 8.93 -6.25
N GLN A 23 2.59 8.29 -5.81
CA GLN A 23 2.47 6.84 -5.70
C GLN A 23 2.54 6.14 -7.06
N ARG A 24 1.85 6.67 -8.08
CA ARG A 24 1.82 6.07 -9.42
C ARG A 24 3.19 6.07 -10.09
N PHE A 25 4.03 7.05 -9.78
CA PHE A 25 5.41 7.11 -10.28
C PHE A 25 6.39 6.19 -9.54
N ARG A 26 5.98 5.55 -8.43
CA ARG A 26 6.85 4.61 -7.70
C ARG A 26 6.75 3.21 -8.29
N ALA A 27 7.42 3.01 -9.41
CA ALA A 27 7.67 1.67 -9.94
C ALA A 27 8.90 1.06 -9.25
N TYR A 28 8.67 0.08 -8.36
CA TYR A 28 9.76 -0.66 -7.75
C TYR A 28 10.45 -1.55 -8.78
N LYS A 29 11.78 -1.41 -8.90
CA LYS A 29 12.64 -2.26 -9.73
C LYS A 29 12.94 -3.59 -9.07
N LEU A 30 12.94 -3.61 -7.74
CA LEU A 30 13.13 -4.79 -6.92
C LEU A 30 12.15 -4.77 -5.75
N VAL A 31 11.51 -5.91 -5.51
CA VAL A 31 10.70 -6.18 -4.33
C VAL A 31 11.25 -7.45 -3.70
N PHE A 32 11.53 -7.42 -2.41
CA PHE A 32 12.06 -8.57 -1.69
C PHE A 32 11.54 -8.61 -0.25
N VAL A 33 11.50 -9.80 0.31
CA VAL A 33 10.98 -10.07 1.65
C VAL A 33 12.12 -10.54 2.53
N VAL A 34 12.24 -9.94 3.71
CA VAL A 34 13.09 -10.44 4.79
C VAL A 34 12.19 -10.69 5.98
N THR A 35 12.04 -11.95 6.36
CA THR A 35 11.45 -12.33 7.64
C THR A 35 12.54 -12.87 8.56
N PHE A 36 12.43 -12.57 9.84
CA PHE A 36 13.31 -13.17 10.84
C PHE A 36 12.59 -13.47 12.14
N HIS A 37 13.12 -14.44 12.87
CA HIS A 37 12.61 -14.91 14.16
C HIS A 37 13.74 -15.59 14.95
N PHE A 38 13.52 -15.82 16.24
CA PHE A 38 14.45 -16.58 17.07
C PHE A 38 14.18 -18.07 16.97
N GLU A 39 15.23 -18.89 16.94
CA GLU A 39 15.14 -20.36 16.96
C GLU A 39 14.46 -20.85 18.25
N GLY A 40 14.78 -20.22 19.38
CA GLY A 40 14.21 -20.52 20.69
C GLY A 40 12.78 -19.98 20.91
N ASP A 41 12.16 -19.34 19.93
CA ASP A 41 10.80 -18.79 20.07
C ASP A 41 9.75 -19.90 20.21
N GLN A 42 8.94 -19.79 21.26
CA GLN A 42 7.86 -20.71 21.60
C GLN A 42 6.46 -20.19 21.21
N THR A 43 6.38 -19.08 20.47
CA THR A 43 5.11 -18.42 20.14
C THR A 43 4.60 -18.76 18.74
N GLY A 44 5.31 -19.64 18.03
CA GLY A 44 5.00 -20.06 16.67
C GLY A 44 5.59 -19.13 15.60
N ALA A 45 6.64 -18.37 15.92
CA ALA A 45 7.24 -17.38 15.00
C ALA A 45 7.71 -18.02 13.70
N ARG A 46 8.25 -19.24 13.78
CA ARG A 46 8.69 -20.02 12.62
C ARG A 46 7.56 -20.28 11.61
N GLN A 47 6.37 -20.62 12.10
CA GLN A 47 5.19 -20.87 11.25
C GLN A 47 4.72 -19.58 10.58
N ASP A 48 4.70 -18.46 11.31
CA ASP A 48 4.29 -17.16 10.77
C ASP A 48 5.31 -16.61 9.77
N ALA A 49 6.61 -16.72 10.05
CA ALA A 49 7.68 -16.38 9.13
C ALA A 49 7.59 -17.19 7.83
N THR A 50 7.36 -18.51 7.95
CA THR A 50 7.16 -19.39 6.79
C THR A 50 5.93 -18.99 5.99
N SER A 51 4.80 -18.72 6.66
CA SER A 51 3.56 -18.29 6.04
C SER A 51 3.73 -16.94 5.31
N PHE A 52 4.49 -16.01 5.88
CA PHE A 52 4.77 -14.72 5.28
C PHE A 52 5.64 -14.83 4.03
N ILE A 53 6.62 -15.75 4.01
CA ILE A 53 7.43 -16.04 2.82
C ILE A 53 6.60 -16.70 1.71
N GLU A 54 5.73 -17.64 2.07
CA GLU A 54 4.79 -18.25 1.12
C GLU A 54 3.81 -17.23 0.54
N ALA A 55 3.32 -16.30 1.36
CA ALA A 55 2.52 -15.16 0.89
C ALA A 55 3.34 -14.26 -0.03
N GLY A 56 4.62 -14.04 0.27
CA GLY A 56 5.55 -13.31 -0.58
C GLY A 56 5.65 -13.92 -1.99
N ARG A 57 5.80 -15.24 -2.07
CA ARG A 57 5.82 -15.99 -3.32
C ARG A 57 4.49 -15.91 -4.06
N ARG A 58 3.38 -16.23 -3.37
CA ARG A 58 2.06 -16.36 -3.98
C ARG A 58 1.47 -15.01 -4.40
N THR A 59 1.60 -14.00 -3.56
CA THR A 59 0.88 -12.73 -3.73
C THR A 59 1.66 -11.73 -4.57
N PHE A 60 2.96 -11.60 -4.32
CA PHE A 60 3.82 -10.67 -5.06
C PHE A 60 4.58 -11.33 -6.22
N GLY A 61 4.45 -12.65 -6.41
CA GLY A 61 5.14 -13.37 -7.48
C GLY A 61 6.66 -13.39 -7.32
N LEU A 62 7.16 -13.32 -6.08
CA LEU A 62 8.59 -13.21 -5.82
C LEU A 62 9.29 -14.56 -6.05
N ARG A 63 10.45 -14.48 -6.71
CA ARG A 63 11.38 -15.60 -6.83
C ARG A 63 12.07 -15.89 -5.50
N SER A 64 12.49 -17.13 -5.28
CA SER A 64 13.17 -17.55 -4.04
C SER A 64 14.40 -16.71 -3.70
N ILE A 65 15.12 -16.19 -4.71
CA ILE A 65 16.29 -15.30 -4.51
C ILE A 65 15.94 -13.96 -3.81
N ASN A 66 14.66 -13.59 -3.77
CA ASN A 66 14.17 -12.36 -3.16
C ASN A 66 13.37 -12.64 -1.87
N LEU A 67 13.46 -13.86 -1.33
CA LEU A 67 12.72 -14.32 -0.16
C LEU A 67 13.71 -14.86 0.87
N PHE A 68 13.89 -14.13 1.96
CA PHE A 68 14.85 -14.48 3.03
C PHE A 68 14.09 -14.81 4.31
N ASN A 69 14.18 -16.06 4.75
CA ASN A 69 13.68 -16.53 6.05
C ASN A 69 14.86 -16.80 6.97
N LEU A 70 15.15 -15.87 7.87
CA LEU A 70 16.36 -15.88 8.70
C LEU A 70 15.99 -16.27 10.13
N GLU A 71 16.62 -17.33 10.63
CA GLU A 71 16.44 -17.80 12.00
C GLU A 71 17.66 -17.41 12.82
N ILE A 72 17.45 -16.74 13.96
CA ILE A 72 18.51 -16.32 14.88
C ILE A 72 18.79 -17.50 15.82
N PRO A 73 19.99 -18.11 15.77
CA PRO A 73 20.25 -19.35 16.51
C PRO A 73 20.32 -19.15 18.02
N ILE A 74 19.94 -20.19 18.77
CA ILE A 74 20.00 -20.19 20.23
C ILE A 74 21.44 -19.92 20.70
N GLY A 75 21.59 -19.04 21.68
CA GLY A 75 22.88 -18.71 22.29
C GLY A 75 23.78 -17.78 21.46
N THR A 76 23.31 -17.30 20.31
CA THR A 76 24.00 -16.23 19.57
C THR A 76 23.71 -14.86 20.15
N ARG A 77 24.66 -13.93 20.03
CA ARG A 77 24.42 -12.53 20.36
C ARG A 77 23.48 -11.94 19.31
N ALA A 78 22.22 -11.71 19.66
CA ALA A 78 21.15 -11.44 18.69
C ALA A 78 21.39 -10.16 17.89
N GLY A 79 21.83 -9.08 18.56
CA GLY A 79 22.25 -7.85 17.92
C GLY A 79 23.42 -8.05 16.94
N ASP A 80 24.45 -8.80 17.34
CA ASP A 80 25.59 -9.12 16.47
C ASP A 80 25.13 -9.93 15.26
N PHE A 81 24.25 -10.92 15.44
CA PHE A 81 23.69 -11.71 14.35
C PHE A 81 22.90 -10.83 13.38
N PHE A 82 22.06 -9.93 13.88
CA PHE A 82 21.35 -8.97 13.05
C PHE A 82 22.33 -8.11 12.22
N GLN A 83 23.36 -7.57 12.86
CA GLN A 83 24.34 -6.70 12.19
C GLN A 83 25.26 -7.43 11.20
N SER A 84 25.63 -8.68 11.48
CA SER A 84 26.60 -9.45 10.69
C SER A 84 25.98 -10.38 9.64
N HIS A 85 24.70 -10.74 9.78
CA HIS A 85 24.02 -11.66 8.86
C HIS A 85 22.79 -11.03 8.21
N ILE A 86 21.83 -10.54 9.00
CA ILE A 86 20.56 -10.02 8.48
C ILE A 86 20.78 -8.71 7.70
N TYR A 87 21.49 -7.76 8.29
CA TYR A 87 21.75 -6.45 7.68
C TYR A 87 22.59 -6.56 6.40
N PRO A 88 23.70 -7.33 6.34
CA PRO A 88 24.45 -7.50 5.09
C PRO A 88 23.64 -8.18 3.99
N GLN A 89 22.74 -9.11 4.33
CA GLN A 89 21.81 -9.70 3.35
C GLN A 89 20.90 -8.64 2.73
N ILE A 90 20.35 -7.73 3.57
CA ILE A 90 19.54 -6.60 3.11
C ILE A 90 20.37 -5.68 2.21
N ILE A 91 21.55 -5.25 2.65
CA ILE A 91 22.39 -4.30 1.90
C ILE A 91 22.87 -4.88 0.57
N THR A 92 23.25 -6.15 0.55
CA THR A 92 23.64 -6.87 -0.69
C THR A 92 22.47 -6.88 -1.67
N THR A 93 21.28 -7.24 -1.20
CA THR A 93 20.07 -7.28 -2.04
C THR A 93 19.71 -5.89 -2.55
N VAL A 94 19.72 -4.88 -1.69
CA VAL A 94 19.45 -3.48 -2.04
C VAL A 94 20.49 -2.94 -3.02
N SER A 95 21.73 -3.42 -2.99
CA SER A 95 22.79 -2.98 -3.91
C SER A 95 22.81 -3.74 -5.23
N SER A 96 22.07 -4.85 -5.34
CA SER A 96 22.03 -5.69 -6.55
C SER A 96 21.26 -5.08 -7.73
N CYS A 97 20.51 -4.00 -7.49
CA CYS A 97 19.65 -3.38 -8.50
C CYS A 97 19.75 -1.85 -8.41
N ALA A 98 19.72 -1.14 -9.54
CA ALA A 98 19.62 0.31 -9.56
C ALA A 98 18.15 0.76 -9.50
N GLY A 99 17.88 1.90 -8.89
CA GLY A 99 16.54 2.50 -8.80
C GLY A 99 15.75 2.08 -7.56
N ARG A 100 14.48 2.51 -7.53
CA ARG A 100 13.57 2.36 -6.37
C ARG A 100 13.31 0.91 -6.02
N LYS A 101 13.35 0.57 -4.73
CA LYS A 101 13.15 -0.80 -4.21
C LYS A 101 12.12 -0.81 -3.10
N LEU A 102 11.53 -1.98 -2.86
CA LEU A 102 10.67 -2.22 -1.72
C LEU A 102 11.20 -3.41 -0.91
N LEU A 103 11.57 -3.14 0.34
CA LEU A 103 11.83 -4.15 1.36
C LEU A 103 10.54 -4.38 2.15
N LEU A 104 10.03 -5.60 2.12
CA LEU A 104 8.98 -6.09 3.03
C LEU A 104 9.67 -6.80 4.20
N MET A 105 9.74 -6.14 5.35
CA MET A 105 10.42 -6.66 6.53
C MET A 105 9.40 -7.18 7.54
N HIS A 106 9.58 -8.40 8.00
CA HIS A 106 8.68 -9.07 8.93
C HIS A 106 9.43 -9.62 10.13
N TYR A 107 8.87 -9.44 11.31
CA TYR A 107 9.30 -10.11 12.53
C TYR A 107 8.08 -10.66 13.26
N ALA A 108 8.17 -11.90 13.71
CA ALA A 108 7.22 -12.50 14.63
C ALA A 108 7.99 -13.08 15.83
N GLY A 109 7.41 -12.96 17.03
CA GLY A 109 8.01 -13.51 18.24
C GLY A 109 7.74 -12.65 19.47
N HIS A 110 8.65 -12.69 20.43
CA HIS A 110 8.57 -11.88 21.63
C HIS A 110 9.08 -10.45 21.40
N GLY A 111 8.46 -9.52 22.11
CA GLY A 111 8.87 -8.12 22.18
C GLY A 111 8.74 -7.64 23.62
N VAL A 112 9.70 -6.86 24.09
CA VAL A 112 9.69 -6.28 25.43
C VAL A 112 10.04 -4.80 25.36
N VAL A 113 9.83 -4.11 26.47
CA VAL A 113 10.32 -2.75 26.66
C VAL A 113 11.66 -2.83 27.37
N ASN A 114 12.73 -2.40 26.71
CA ASN A 114 14.07 -2.39 27.31
C ASN A 114 14.24 -1.24 28.33
N ALA A 115 15.40 -1.17 28.97
CA ALA A 115 15.72 -0.12 29.94
C ALA A 115 15.68 1.30 29.34
N ALA A 116 15.89 1.45 28.04
CA ALA A 116 15.78 2.71 27.31
C ALA A 116 14.32 3.08 26.95
N ASN A 117 13.33 2.30 27.40
CA ASN A 117 11.92 2.50 27.10
C ASN A 117 11.58 2.35 25.59
N GLU A 118 12.35 1.52 24.89
CA GLU A 118 12.22 1.20 23.48
C GLU A 118 11.78 -0.26 23.28
N LEU A 119 11.34 -0.59 22.07
CA LEU A 119 11.10 -1.99 21.71
C LEU A 119 12.43 -2.74 21.67
N ALA A 120 12.48 -3.91 22.28
CA ALA A 120 13.52 -4.91 22.07
C ALA A 120 12.88 -6.23 21.64
N LEU A 121 13.45 -6.85 20.60
CA LEU A 121 13.05 -8.17 20.12
C LEU A 121 13.89 -9.20 20.86
N ILE A 122 13.25 -10.20 21.46
CA ILE A 122 13.93 -11.18 22.32
C ILE A 122 13.53 -12.60 21.98
N GLU A 123 14.38 -13.55 22.37
CA GLU A 123 14.15 -14.98 22.14
C GLU A 123 12.98 -15.56 22.94
N GLY A 124 12.77 -15.14 24.19
CA GLY A 124 11.74 -15.73 25.07
C GLY A 124 11.23 -14.78 26.16
N ALA A 125 9.96 -14.89 26.55
CA ALA A 125 9.32 -14.02 27.55
C ALA A 125 9.87 -14.17 28.99
N ASP A 126 10.40 -15.33 29.35
CA ASP A 126 10.82 -15.67 30.72
C ASP A 126 12.23 -15.16 31.09
N GLN A 127 12.82 -14.30 30.24
CA GLN A 127 14.14 -13.75 30.49
C GLN A 127 14.06 -12.64 31.55
N THR A 128 14.03 -13.03 32.83
CA THR A 128 14.13 -12.11 33.98
C THR A 128 15.49 -11.44 34.08
N ASP A 129 16.51 -12.02 33.44
CA ASP A 129 17.81 -11.41 33.17
C ASP A 129 17.99 -11.27 31.65
N ILE A 130 17.43 -10.20 31.07
CA ILE A 130 17.77 -9.76 29.72
C ILE A 130 19.23 -9.31 29.76
N THR A 131 20.14 -10.27 29.70
CA THR A 131 21.52 -10.01 29.31
C THR A 131 21.45 -9.49 27.88
N GLY A 132 22.04 -8.31 27.63
CA GLY A 132 21.95 -7.61 26.33
C GLY A 132 22.43 -8.41 25.11
N ASP A 133 22.97 -9.60 25.35
CA ASP A 133 23.38 -10.55 24.33
C ASP A 133 22.18 -11.21 23.61
N ARG A 134 20.98 -11.29 24.19
CA ARG A 134 19.84 -11.97 23.54
C ARG A 134 18.74 -11.05 23.01
N GLU A 135 19.03 -9.75 22.94
CA GLU A 135 18.09 -8.76 22.42
C GLU A 135 18.56 -8.14 21.10
N ILE A 136 17.59 -7.79 20.25
CA ILE A 136 17.78 -6.83 19.16
C ILE A 136 17.02 -5.58 19.56
N ALA A 137 17.76 -4.58 20.05
CA ALA A 137 17.18 -3.26 20.33
C ALA A 137 16.65 -2.62 19.04
N TRP A 138 15.45 -2.06 19.08
CA TRP A 138 14.86 -1.39 17.92
C TRP A 138 15.72 -0.22 17.42
N GLU A 139 16.45 0.45 18.31
CA GLU A 139 17.41 1.50 17.94
C GLU A 139 18.51 1.00 16.99
N MET A 140 18.94 -0.27 17.13
CA MET A 140 19.89 -0.87 16.20
C MET A 140 19.29 -1.00 14.79
N ILE A 141 18.05 -1.50 14.69
CA ILE A 141 17.32 -1.59 13.42
C ILE A 141 17.12 -0.19 12.84
N ARG A 142 16.73 0.78 13.68
CA ARG A 142 16.50 2.17 13.29
C ARG A 142 17.78 2.83 12.78
N SER A 143 18.91 2.69 13.47
CA SER A 143 20.18 3.28 13.07
C SER A 143 20.72 2.67 11.77
N LEU A 144 20.70 1.34 11.65
CA LEU A 144 21.25 0.64 10.49
C LEU A 144 20.38 0.77 9.22
N LEU A 145 19.05 0.67 9.37
CA LEU A 145 18.13 0.67 8.23
C LEU A 145 17.46 2.02 8.00
N LEU A 146 17.10 2.74 9.06
CA LEU A 146 16.22 3.91 9.00
C LEU A 146 16.94 5.24 9.21
N GLY A 147 18.22 5.21 9.59
CA GLY A 147 19.05 6.38 9.82
C GLY A 147 19.19 7.29 8.59
N PRO A 148 19.77 8.50 8.77
CA PRO A 148 20.07 9.39 7.66
C PRO A 148 20.88 8.66 6.60
N THR A 149 20.39 8.68 5.37
CA THR A 149 21.10 8.12 4.21
C THR A 149 21.48 9.25 3.28
N HIS A 150 22.67 9.18 2.69
CA HIS A 150 23.05 10.13 1.66
C HIS A 150 22.20 9.89 0.40
N ARG A 151 21.72 10.97 -0.21
CA ARG A 151 21.05 10.88 -1.52
C ARG A 151 21.94 10.14 -2.50
N GLY A 152 21.35 9.24 -3.28
CA GLY A 152 22.05 8.40 -4.25
C GLY A 152 22.62 7.10 -3.67
N THR A 153 22.51 6.83 -2.38
CA THR A 153 22.81 5.50 -1.83
C THR A 153 21.66 4.53 -2.13
N SER A 154 21.97 3.25 -2.36
CA SER A 154 20.96 2.23 -2.65
C SER A 154 19.89 2.13 -1.55
N LEU A 155 20.26 2.39 -0.29
CA LEU A 155 19.36 2.39 0.84
C LEU A 155 18.44 3.62 0.88
N ALA A 156 18.89 4.79 0.38
CA ALA A 156 18.06 5.99 0.21
C ALA A 156 16.96 5.81 -0.85
N GLU A 157 17.15 4.87 -1.79
CA GLU A 157 16.15 4.52 -2.82
C GLU A 157 15.24 3.35 -2.42
N THR A 158 15.38 2.85 -1.19
CA THR A 158 14.62 1.69 -0.71
C THR A 158 13.51 2.12 0.23
N ASP A 159 12.26 1.88 -0.18
CA ASP A 159 11.10 1.96 0.68
C ASP A 159 11.01 0.71 1.56
N VAL A 160 10.57 0.87 2.81
CA VAL A 160 10.52 -0.22 3.79
C VAL A 160 9.12 -0.32 4.40
N ALA A 161 8.51 -1.50 4.32
CA ALA A 161 7.28 -1.82 5.01
C ALA A 161 7.55 -2.86 6.09
N PHE A 162 7.39 -2.49 7.36
CA PHE A 162 7.52 -3.41 8.49
C PHE A 162 6.17 -4.00 8.87
N VAL A 163 6.16 -5.31 9.11
CA VAL A 163 5.08 -6.04 9.77
C VAL A 163 5.66 -6.64 11.06
N LEU A 164 5.23 -6.13 12.21
CA LEU A 164 5.76 -6.55 13.52
C LEU A 164 4.67 -7.28 14.32
N ASP A 165 4.84 -8.58 14.49
CA ASP A 165 3.96 -9.45 15.28
C ASP A 165 4.60 -9.81 16.62
N CYS A 166 4.62 -8.84 17.54
CA CYS A 166 5.12 -9.00 18.90
C CYS A 166 4.46 -8.04 19.90
N CYS A 167 4.67 -8.28 21.19
CA CYS A 167 4.27 -7.36 22.25
C CYS A 167 5.00 -6.02 22.14
N TYR A 168 4.33 -4.94 22.53
CA TYR A 168 4.87 -3.57 22.48
C TYR A 168 5.37 -3.11 21.10
N ALA A 169 5.02 -3.81 20.02
CA ALA A 169 5.44 -3.50 18.65
C ALA A 169 5.11 -2.07 18.24
N GLY A 170 4.04 -1.48 18.78
CA GLY A 170 3.69 -0.07 18.56
C GLY A 170 4.76 0.93 19.04
N ARG A 171 5.74 0.53 19.85
CA ARG A 171 6.88 1.37 20.22
C ARG A 171 7.87 1.58 19.07
N ALA A 172 7.91 0.67 18.09
CA ALA A 172 8.66 0.86 16.87
C ALA A 172 8.13 2.04 16.04
N ALA A 173 6.85 2.40 16.22
CA ALA A 173 6.18 3.49 15.55
C ALA A 173 6.53 4.88 16.15
N ARG A 174 7.73 5.07 16.69
CA ARG A 174 8.20 6.37 17.21
C ARG A 174 9.19 7.01 16.24
N GLY A 175 9.00 8.31 16.01
CA GLY A 175 9.87 9.13 15.16
C GLY A 175 9.15 9.65 13.93
N ASP A 176 9.46 10.88 13.53
CA ASP A 176 9.04 11.49 12.28
C ASP A 176 10.28 12.18 11.68
N HIS A 177 10.71 11.75 10.50
CA HIS A 177 11.70 12.49 9.72
C HIS A 177 11.26 12.59 8.26
N LEU A 178 11.46 13.77 7.68
CA LEU A 178 11.24 13.97 6.25
C LEU A 178 12.37 13.29 5.47
N SER A 179 12.00 12.45 4.51
CA SER A 179 12.92 11.68 3.68
C SER A 179 12.26 11.35 2.35
N ASP A 180 13.06 11.21 1.28
CA ASP A 180 12.57 10.85 -0.05
C ASP A 180 12.12 9.38 -0.13
N ARG A 181 12.66 8.50 0.72
CA ARG A 181 12.13 7.15 0.96
C ARG A 181 10.99 7.15 1.97
N THR A 182 10.09 6.20 1.80
CA THR A 182 8.98 5.94 2.68
C THR A 182 9.29 4.74 3.57
N VAL A 183 9.04 4.89 4.86
CA VAL A 183 9.08 3.79 5.83
C VAL A 183 7.75 3.73 6.53
N GLU A 184 7.07 2.59 6.45
CA GLU A 184 5.80 2.34 7.11
C GLU A 184 5.90 1.12 8.00
N ILE A 185 5.16 1.15 9.12
CA ILE A 185 5.08 0.07 10.09
C ILE A 185 3.61 -0.25 10.31
N ILE A 186 3.30 -1.54 10.28
CA ILE A 186 2.09 -2.09 10.88
C ILE A 186 2.49 -3.06 11.98
N ALA A 187 1.95 -2.87 13.17
CA ALA A 187 2.31 -3.57 14.39
C ALA A 187 1.09 -4.26 14.99
N ALA A 188 1.26 -5.45 15.55
CA ALA A 188 0.21 -6.24 16.18
C ALA A 188 -0.40 -5.59 17.43
N THR A 189 0.38 -4.74 18.10
CA THR A 189 0.07 -4.13 19.38
C THR A 189 0.35 -2.63 19.35
N ASN A 190 -0.22 -1.89 20.31
CA ASN A 190 0.14 -0.49 20.54
C ASN A 190 1.39 -0.38 21.45
N SER A 191 1.79 0.84 21.80
CA SER A 191 3.01 1.10 22.58
C SER A 191 2.94 0.65 24.05
N HIS A 192 1.75 0.33 24.56
CA HIS A 192 1.49 0.06 25.98
C HIS A 192 0.96 -1.36 26.23
N THR A 193 0.46 -2.04 25.20
CA THR A 193 -0.13 -3.37 25.34
C THR A 193 0.94 -4.46 25.31
N SER A 194 1.15 -5.09 26.46
CA SER A 194 1.60 -6.49 26.53
C SER A 194 0.37 -7.36 26.41
N THR A 195 0.34 -8.18 25.38
CA THR A 195 -0.75 -9.14 25.17
C THR A 195 -0.15 -10.34 24.49
N ASN A 196 -0.57 -11.53 24.89
CA ASN A 196 -0.24 -12.73 24.15
C ASN A 196 -1.02 -12.75 22.81
N THR A 197 -0.67 -11.87 21.87
CA THR A 197 -1.35 -11.69 20.58
C THR A 197 -1.40 -12.97 19.76
N ARG A 198 -0.61 -13.97 20.14
CA ARG A 198 -0.39 -15.22 19.42
C ARG A 198 -1.09 -16.43 20.05
N GLN A 199 -1.71 -16.28 21.23
CA GLN A 199 -2.58 -17.33 21.78
C GLN A 199 -3.98 -17.38 21.16
N GLU A 200 -4.38 -16.34 20.41
CA GLU A 200 -5.63 -16.32 19.66
C GLU A 200 -5.38 -16.52 18.16
N PRO A 201 -5.63 -17.72 17.60
CA PRO A 201 -5.64 -17.89 16.16
C PRO A 201 -6.82 -17.14 15.52
N PRO A 202 -6.65 -16.53 14.32
CA PRO A 202 -5.40 -16.40 13.59
C PRO A 202 -4.47 -15.32 14.17
N SER A 203 -3.15 -15.55 14.08
CA SER A 203 -2.12 -14.58 14.49
C SER A 203 -2.25 -13.24 13.75
N PHE A 204 -1.59 -12.19 14.23
CA PHE A 204 -1.60 -10.91 13.52
C PHE A 204 -0.98 -11.05 12.12
N THR A 205 0.11 -11.79 12.00
CA THR A 205 0.74 -12.14 10.72
C THR A 205 -0.24 -12.79 9.76
N GLN A 206 -0.96 -13.82 10.21
CA GLN A 206 -1.96 -14.53 9.40
C GLN A 206 -3.10 -13.59 8.97
N ARG A 207 -3.55 -12.68 9.84
CA ARG A 207 -4.58 -11.69 9.49
C ARG A 207 -4.07 -10.69 8.44
N VAL A 208 -2.83 -10.22 8.55
CA VAL A 208 -2.19 -9.36 7.53
C VAL A 208 -2.11 -10.09 6.19
N ILE A 209 -1.64 -11.35 6.18
CA ILE A 209 -1.56 -12.18 4.99
C ILE A 209 -2.94 -12.35 4.35
N ALA A 210 -3.98 -12.62 5.15
CA ALA A 210 -5.35 -12.76 4.65
C ALA A 210 -5.86 -11.50 3.95
N GLU A 211 -5.58 -10.31 4.50
CA GLU A 211 -5.96 -9.05 3.86
C GLU A 211 -5.16 -8.79 2.58
N ILE A 212 -3.86 -9.12 2.57
CA ILE A 212 -3.02 -9.02 1.37
C ILE A 212 -3.54 -9.95 0.27
N GLN A 213 -3.90 -11.19 0.62
CA GLN A 213 -4.45 -12.16 -0.32
C GLN A 213 -5.81 -11.71 -0.86
N LYS A 214 -6.70 -11.24 0.02
CA LYS A 214 -8.01 -10.70 -0.36
C LYS A 214 -7.86 -9.52 -1.34
N ALA A 215 -6.94 -8.60 -1.06
CA ALA A 215 -6.66 -7.47 -1.94
C ALA A 215 -6.17 -7.92 -3.33
N LYS A 216 -5.32 -8.95 -3.36
CA LYS A 216 -4.84 -9.56 -4.60
C LYS A 216 -5.99 -10.19 -5.40
N ASP A 217 -6.86 -10.95 -4.74
CA ASP A 217 -7.99 -11.63 -5.38
C ASP A 217 -9.00 -10.63 -5.96
N MET A 218 -9.14 -9.45 -5.34
CA MET A 218 -9.97 -8.36 -5.84
C MET A 218 -9.25 -7.47 -6.87
N ASN A 219 -7.97 -7.74 -7.18
CA ASN A 219 -7.11 -6.91 -8.03
C ASN A 219 -7.10 -5.43 -7.60
N GLU A 220 -7.15 -5.18 -6.29
CA GLU A 220 -7.15 -3.84 -5.71
C GLU A 220 -5.74 -3.40 -5.32
N HIS A 221 -5.43 -2.12 -5.49
CA HIS A 221 -4.21 -1.57 -4.91
C HIS A 221 -4.36 -1.44 -3.39
N TYR A 222 -3.42 -2.03 -2.66
CA TYR A 222 -3.47 -2.07 -1.21
C TYR A 222 -2.26 -1.37 -0.59
N SER A 223 -2.52 -0.49 0.38
CA SER A 223 -1.49 0.12 1.23
C SER A 223 -1.53 -0.48 2.63
N LEU A 224 -0.45 -0.29 3.41
CA LEU A 224 -0.44 -0.71 4.82
C LEU A 224 -1.55 -0.01 5.63
N ALA A 225 -1.87 1.24 5.29
CA ALA A 225 -2.98 1.97 5.91
C ALA A 225 -4.34 1.29 5.66
N ARG A 226 -4.57 0.75 4.45
CA ARG A 226 -5.81 0.00 4.16
C ARG A 226 -5.86 -1.33 4.89
N ILE A 227 -4.75 -2.06 4.92
CA ILE A 227 -4.64 -3.29 5.73
C ILE A 227 -4.98 -2.98 7.17
N PHE A 228 -4.38 -1.94 7.74
CA PHE A 228 -4.67 -1.49 9.10
C PHE A 228 -6.16 -1.19 9.31
N ALA A 229 -6.76 -0.37 8.44
CA ALA A 229 -8.19 -0.04 8.54
C ALA A 229 -9.09 -1.29 8.49
N ALA A 230 -8.74 -2.27 7.65
CA ALA A 230 -9.46 -3.54 7.57
C ALA A 230 -9.27 -4.39 8.84
N LEU A 231 -8.07 -4.38 9.44
CA LEU A 231 -7.78 -5.10 10.68
C LEU A 231 -8.45 -4.46 11.90
N THR A 232 -8.69 -3.15 11.88
CA THR A 232 -9.35 -2.40 12.95
C THR A 232 -10.83 -2.13 12.69
N ALA A 233 -11.44 -2.77 11.70
CA ALA A 233 -12.87 -2.63 11.47
C ALA A 233 -13.67 -3.15 12.70
N PRO A 234 -14.73 -2.46 13.17
CA PRO A 234 -15.46 -2.83 14.39
C PRO A 234 -15.94 -4.28 14.41
N ALA A 235 -16.36 -4.82 13.25
CA ALA A 235 -16.78 -6.21 13.08
C ALA A 235 -15.68 -7.25 13.42
N ARG A 236 -14.42 -6.83 13.55
CA ARG A 236 -13.25 -7.69 13.83
C ARG A 236 -12.61 -7.45 15.19
N ILE A 237 -13.05 -6.42 15.92
CA ILE A 237 -12.61 -6.07 17.28
C ILE A 237 -13.57 -6.67 18.33
N SER A 238 -14.45 -7.59 17.93
CA SER A 238 -15.51 -8.16 18.78
C SER A 238 -15.06 -8.94 20.04
N THR A 239 -13.78 -8.99 20.37
CA THR A 239 -13.28 -9.61 21.61
C THR A 239 -12.66 -8.57 22.52
N THR A 240 -13.11 -8.54 23.78
CA THR A 240 -12.68 -7.62 24.85
C THR A 240 -11.18 -7.72 25.22
N PHE A 241 -10.44 -8.65 24.62
CA PHE A 241 -9.02 -8.91 24.91
C PHE A 241 -8.10 -8.80 23.69
N ARG A 242 -8.61 -8.34 22.54
CA ARG A 242 -7.76 -8.21 21.34
C ARG A 242 -6.85 -7.00 21.43
N ALA A 243 -5.56 -7.24 21.32
CA ALA A 243 -4.59 -6.16 21.17
C ALA A 243 -4.94 -5.31 19.95
N VAL A 244 -4.88 -3.99 20.15
CA VAL A 244 -5.19 -3.03 19.10
C VAL A 244 -3.94 -2.88 18.23
N PRO A 245 -4.01 -3.23 16.92
CA PRO A 245 -2.92 -3.00 16.00
C PRO A 245 -2.55 -1.51 15.95
N THR A 246 -1.37 -1.20 15.46
CA THR A 246 -0.95 0.19 15.20
C THR A 246 -0.38 0.29 13.80
N TYR A 247 -0.70 1.38 13.10
CA TYR A 247 -0.06 1.74 11.84
C TYR A 247 0.58 3.11 11.98
N ARG A 248 1.78 3.27 11.41
CA ARG A 248 2.42 4.58 11.26
C ARG A 248 3.33 4.62 10.06
N ARG A 249 3.40 5.79 9.44
CA ARG A 249 4.46 6.15 8.50
C ARG A 249 5.54 6.91 9.26
N LEU A 250 6.75 6.35 9.31
CA LEU A 250 7.90 6.95 9.99
C LEU A 250 8.64 7.96 9.11
N LEU A 251 8.79 7.63 7.83
CA LEU A 251 9.50 8.43 6.83
C LEU A 251 8.65 8.59 5.57
N GLY A 252 8.86 9.70 4.87
CA GLY A 252 8.28 9.97 3.55
C GLY A 252 6.84 10.47 3.57
N SER A 253 6.45 11.17 2.51
CA SER A 253 5.11 11.76 2.35
C SER A 253 4.13 10.86 1.59
N THR A 254 4.65 9.89 0.83
CA THR A 254 3.87 9.04 -0.07
C THR A 254 3.66 7.65 0.55
N PRO A 255 2.42 7.14 0.67
CA PRO A 255 2.20 5.80 1.23
C PRO A 255 2.76 4.69 0.34
N ILE A 256 3.18 3.57 0.94
CA ILE A 256 3.60 2.38 0.18
C ILE A 256 2.35 1.71 -0.40
N LEU A 257 2.34 1.52 -1.72
CA LEU A 257 1.41 0.62 -2.39
C LEU A 257 2.09 -0.72 -2.61
N LEU A 258 1.45 -1.78 -2.15
CA LEU A 258 1.94 -3.14 -2.31
C LEU A 258 1.79 -3.55 -3.79
N PRO A 259 2.86 -4.03 -4.44
CA PRO A 259 2.83 -4.43 -5.84
C PRO A 259 2.27 -5.85 -5.95
N LEU A 260 0.97 -5.97 -5.71
CA LEU A 260 0.21 -7.20 -5.90
C LEU A 260 0.24 -7.52 -7.40
N ASP A 261 0.82 -8.68 -7.74
CA ASP A 261 1.05 -9.16 -9.11
C ASP A 261 2.20 -8.48 -9.92
N ASN A 262 3.45 -8.72 -9.50
CA ASN A 262 4.64 -8.35 -10.29
C ASN A 262 4.84 -9.19 -11.57
N SER A 263 4.08 -10.28 -11.75
CA SER A 263 4.27 -11.19 -12.89
C SER A 263 4.08 -10.47 -14.24
N ARG A 264 3.26 -9.41 -14.28
CA ARG A 264 3.04 -8.59 -15.46
C ARG A 264 4.06 -7.46 -15.67
N ARG A 265 4.86 -7.10 -14.65
CA ARG A 265 5.77 -5.93 -14.71
C ARG A 265 7.24 -6.30 -14.92
N LEU A 266 7.63 -7.55 -14.68
CA LEU A 266 9.01 -8.01 -14.79
C LEU A 266 9.22 -8.87 -16.05
N HIS A 267 9.27 -8.25 -17.23
CA HIS A 267 10.07 -8.70 -18.39
C HIS A 267 10.37 -7.45 -19.26
N PRO A 268 11.60 -7.28 -19.80
CA PRO A 268 12.44 -8.33 -20.37
C PRO A 268 13.84 -8.38 -19.75
N ALA A 269 14.20 -9.54 -19.21
CA ALA A 269 15.60 -9.98 -19.17
C ALA A 269 15.62 -11.37 -19.77
N THR A 270 16.38 -11.47 -20.85
CA THR A 270 16.76 -12.66 -21.61
C THR A 270 17.23 -13.76 -20.65
N ASP A 271 16.56 -14.91 -20.63
CA ASP A 271 17.13 -16.12 -20.04
C ASP A 271 18.15 -16.69 -21.03
N PRO A 272 19.43 -16.88 -20.66
CA PRO A 272 20.45 -17.48 -21.52
C PRO A 272 20.55 -19.01 -21.41
N GLU A 273 19.56 -19.70 -20.84
CA GLU A 273 19.67 -21.16 -20.56
C GLU A 273 19.04 -22.09 -21.63
N SER A 274 18.68 -21.59 -22.81
CA SER A 274 18.22 -22.44 -23.92
C SER A 274 19.01 -22.17 -25.19
N THR A 275 20.24 -22.65 -25.26
CA THR A 275 20.96 -22.76 -26.54
C THR A 275 21.90 -23.95 -26.52
N MET A 276 21.36 -25.14 -26.76
CA MET A 276 22.07 -26.24 -27.44
C MET A 276 21.01 -27.17 -28.05
N GLN A 277 20.55 -26.82 -29.25
CA GLN A 277 20.39 -27.78 -30.34
C GLN A 277 20.15 -27.04 -31.67
N SER A 278 21.03 -27.36 -32.60
CA SER A 278 21.13 -26.87 -33.96
C SER A 278 19.95 -27.34 -34.81
N SER A 279 19.38 -26.45 -35.63
CA SER A 279 19.08 -26.74 -37.04
C SER A 279 18.82 -25.45 -37.82
N THR A 280 19.67 -25.26 -38.82
CA THR A 280 19.65 -24.31 -39.93
C THR A 280 18.28 -24.16 -40.58
N VAL A 281 17.70 -22.96 -40.57
CA VAL A 281 16.68 -22.54 -41.54
C VAL A 281 17.00 -21.12 -42.02
N GLN A 282 17.02 -20.98 -43.34
CA GLN A 282 17.33 -19.77 -44.10
C GLN A 282 16.39 -18.61 -43.78
N LEU A 283 16.94 -17.39 -43.68
CA LEU A 283 16.18 -16.14 -43.68
C LEU A 283 15.54 -15.89 -45.06
N PRO A 284 14.25 -15.50 -45.12
CA PRO A 284 13.75 -14.62 -46.17
C PRO A 284 13.80 -13.15 -45.71
N SER A 285 14.04 -12.30 -46.71
CA SER A 285 14.22 -10.84 -46.68
C SER A 285 13.13 -10.04 -45.95
N PRO A 286 13.42 -8.79 -45.52
CA PRO A 286 12.50 -7.94 -44.78
C PRO A 286 11.59 -7.15 -45.73
N SER A 287 10.38 -7.63 -45.96
CA SER A 287 9.30 -6.79 -46.49
C SER A 287 7.95 -7.43 -46.16
N LEU A 288 7.01 -6.63 -45.63
CA LEU A 288 5.57 -6.92 -45.40
C LEU A 288 5.08 -7.56 -44.07
N ALA A 289 5.83 -7.51 -42.96
CA ALA A 289 5.32 -7.98 -41.64
C ALA A 289 5.23 -6.91 -40.52
N ALA A 290 5.36 -5.62 -40.84
CA ALA A 290 5.25 -4.54 -39.85
C ALA A 290 3.83 -3.92 -39.72
N SER A 291 2.79 -4.63 -40.16
CA SER A 291 1.38 -4.21 -39.99
C SER A 291 0.54 -5.32 -39.38
N ILE A 292 1.09 -6.04 -38.39
CA ILE A 292 0.29 -6.84 -37.47
C ILE A 292 -0.30 -5.86 -36.46
N HIS A 293 -1.61 -5.67 -36.54
CA HIS A 293 -2.44 -4.80 -35.72
C HIS A 293 -1.91 -4.66 -34.29
N ALA A 294 -1.38 -3.47 -33.95
CA ALA A 294 -1.49 -3.02 -32.58
C ALA A 294 -2.97 -3.08 -32.23
N PRO A 295 -3.40 -3.88 -31.21
CA PRO A 295 -4.79 -3.99 -30.86
C PRO A 295 -5.32 -2.57 -30.66
N LYS A 296 -6.36 -2.21 -31.44
CA LYS A 296 -6.98 -0.90 -31.40
C LYS A 296 -7.44 -0.70 -29.96
N GLN A 297 -6.73 0.16 -29.22
CA GLN A 297 -6.95 0.33 -27.80
C GLN A 297 -8.36 0.89 -27.62
N GLU A 298 -9.28 0.10 -27.05
CA GLU A 298 -10.65 0.54 -26.85
C GLU A 298 -10.68 1.67 -25.82
N MET A 299 -11.12 2.83 -26.27
CA MET A 299 -11.26 4.06 -25.47
C MET A 299 -12.69 4.17 -24.99
N HIS A 300 -12.88 4.48 -23.71
CA HIS A 300 -14.19 4.66 -23.08
C HIS A 300 -14.37 6.10 -22.65
N ALA A 301 -15.52 6.68 -23.00
CA ALA A 301 -15.95 7.95 -22.42
C ALA A 301 -16.56 7.69 -21.04
N ILE A 302 -16.12 8.46 -20.05
CA ILE A 302 -16.64 8.41 -18.68
C ILE A 302 -16.92 9.82 -18.17
N ALA A 303 -17.99 9.97 -17.41
CA ALA A 303 -18.19 11.16 -16.60
C ALA A 303 -17.74 10.87 -15.18
N LEU A 304 -16.72 11.60 -14.72
CA LEU A 304 -16.25 11.60 -13.35
C LEU A 304 -16.94 12.75 -12.60
N MET A 305 -17.96 12.43 -11.81
CA MET A 305 -18.62 13.40 -10.96
C MET A 305 -18.01 13.34 -9.55
N VAL A 306 -17.44 14.45 -9.10
CA VAL A 306 -16.76 14.60 -7.82
C VAL A 306 -17.60 15.50 -6.93
N HIS A 307 -18.12 14.93 -5.84
CA HIS A 307 -18.80 15.70 -4.79
C HIS A 307 -17.87 15.89 -3.60
N THR A 308 -17.89 17.10 -3.04
CA THR A 308 -17.33 17.40 -1.72
C THR A 308 -18.46 17.78 -0.77
N ARG A 309 -18.22 17.64 0.54
CA ARG A 309 -19.21 18.01 1.57
C ARG A 309 -19.51 19.51 1.61
N THR A 310 -18.61 20.32 1.08
CA THR A 310 -18.73 21.78 0.95
C THR A 310 -18.78 22.16 -0.53
N LYS A 311 -19.20 23.40 -0.85
CA LYS A 311 -19.17 23.90 -2.23
C LYS A 311 -17.73 23.89 -2.75
N ILE A 312 -17.48 23.23 -3.88
CA ILE A 312 -16.18 23.20 -4.54
C ILE A 312 -15.84 24.62 -5.02
N SER A 313 -14.65 25.11 -4.69
CA SER A 313 -14.15 26.37 -5.25
C SER A 313 -13.51 26.15 -6.62
N ASP A 314 -13.49 27.19 -7.44
CA ASP A 314 -12.82 27.21 -8.76
C ASP A 314 -11.35 26.77 -8.67
N ASP A 315 -10.67 27.07 -7.56
CA ASP A 315 -9.28 26.67 -7.33
C ASP A 315 -9.16 25.15 -7.14
N THR A 316 -10.13 24.54 -6.46
CA THR A 316 -10.22 23.09 -6.28
C THR A 316 -10.59 22.38 -7.57
N THR A 317 -11.50 22.96 -8.37
CA THR A 317 -11.76 22.46 -9.72
C THR A 317 -10.48 22.49 -10.55
N LYS A 318 -9.80 23.64 -10.64
CA LYS A 318 -8.55 23.78 -11.40
C LYS A 318 -7.48 22.79 -10.97
N MET A 319 -7.35 22.57 -9.66
CA MET A 319 -6.43 21.58 -9.12
C MET A 319 -6.79 20.15 -9.56
N LEU A 320 -8.07 19.76 -9.50
CA LEU A 320 -8.53 18.45 -9.96
C LEU A 320 -8.28 18.26 -11.46
N ILE A 321 -8.57 19.28 -12.27
CA ILE A 321 -8.27 19.29 -13.71
C ILE A 321 -6.77 19.14 -13.94
N GLN A 322 -5.95 19.93 -13.25
CA GLN A 322 -4.50 19.89 -13.39
C GLN A 322 -3.95 18.51 -12.99
N TRP A 323 -4.52 17.88 -11.97
CA TRP A 323 -4.19 16.51 -11.61
C TRP A 323 -4.53 15.51 -12.72
N LEU A 324 -5.73 15.60 -13.30
CA LEU A 324 -6.17 14.75 -14.42
C LEU A 324 -5.27 14.93 -15.64
N LEU A 325 -4.88 16.17 -15.95
CA LEU A 325 -3.99 16.50 -17.07
C LEU A 325 -2.53 16.08 -16.84
N ASN A 326 -2.09 16.02 -15.58
CA ASN A 326 -0.75 15.57 -15.21
C ASN A 326 -0.64 14.04 -15.13
N LEU A 327 -1.70 13.28 -15.44
CA LEU A 327 -1.60 11.83 -15.57
C LEU A 327 -0.61 11.48 -16.69
N PRO A 328 0.30 10.49 -16.49
CA PRO A 328 1.20 10.06 -17.54
C PRO A 328 0.47 9.75 -18.85
N THR A 329 1.01 10.23 -19.96
CA THR A 329 0.44 10.00 -21.30
C THR A 329 0.32 8.51 -21.63
N THR A 330 1.10 7.64 -20.97
CA THR A 330 0.99 6.18 -21.06
C THR A 330 -0.37 5.65 -20.61
N TYR A 331 -1.10 6.38 -19.76
CA TYR A 331 -2.46 6.01 -19.36
C TYR A 331 -3.51 6.40 -20.41
N GLY A 332 -3.14 7.21 -21.42
CA GLY A 332 -4.06 7.65 -22.48
C GLY A 332 -5.32 8.35 -21.97
N VAL A 333 -5.29 8.92 -20.75
CA VAL A 333 -6.45 9.64 -20.21
C VAL A 333 -6.50 11.02 -20.84
N GLU A 334 -7.61 11.32 -21.51
CA GLU A 334 -7.88 12.63 -22.08
C GLU A 334 -9.00 13.31 -21.30
N VAL A 335 -8.81 14.58 -20.93
CA VAL A 335 -9.87 15.39 -20.31
C VAL A 335 -10.62 16.10 -21.43
N ASN A 336 -11.83 15.66 -21.73
CA ASN A 336 -12.65 16.18 -22.83
C ASN A 336 -13.30 17.51 -22.47
N SER A 337 -13.89 17.58 -21.27
CA SER A 337 -14.56 18.78 -20.77
C SER A 337 -14.70 18.72 -19.26
N VAL A 338 -14.90 19.88 -18.64
CA VAL A 338 -15.11 20.01 -17.20
C VAL A 338 -16.24 20.99 -16.96
N HIS A 339 -17.20 20.58 -16.16
CA HIS A 339 -18.41 21.36 -15.86
C HIS A 339 -18.50 21.58 -14.35
N GLU A 340 -18.63 22.84 -13.96
CA GLU A 340 -18.83 23.25 -12.59
C GLU A 340 -20.33 23.39 -12.30
N SER A 341 -20.78 22.78 -11.21
CA SER A 341 -22.14 22.94 -10.67
C SER A 341 -22.09 22.93 -9.13
N ALA A 342 -23.03 22.25 -8.47
CA ALA A 342 -22.87 21.84 -7.07
C ALA A 342 -21.74 20.79 -6.89
N SER A 343 -21.32 20.16 -7.98
CA SER A 343 -20.25 19.16 -8.09
C SER A 343 -19.34 19.50 -9.27
N VAL A 344 -18.15 18.91 -9.32
CA VAL A 344 -17.29 18.96 -10.51
C VAL A 344 -17.54 17.72 -11.35
N VAL A 345 -17.95 17.91 -12.60
CA VAL A 345 -18.10 16.83 -13.57
C VAL A 345 -16.97 16.94 -14.59
N ALA A 346 -16.02 16.02 -14.55
CA ALA A 346 -14.97 15.88 -15.56
C ALA A 346 -15.32 14.77 -16.54
N MET A 347 -15.45 15.10 -17.82
CA MET A 347 -15.62 14.14 -18.90
C MET A 347 -14.25 13.66 -19.35
N LEU A 348 -14.00 12.36 -19.27
CA LEU A 348 -12.72 11.76 -19.58
C LEU A 348 -12.88 10.72 -20.70
N THR A 349 -11.85 10.58 -21.53
CA THR A 349 -11.67 9.41 -22.39
C THR A 349 -10.55 8.56 -21.79
N VAL A 350 -10.80 7.29 -21.51
CA VAL A 350 -9.86 6.41 -20.80
C VAL A 350 -9.76 5.06 -21.51
N PRO A 351 -8.55 4.54 -21.79
CA PRO A 351 -8.40 3.18 -22.30
C PRO A 351 -8.95 2.16 -21.31
N TYR A 352 -9.64 1.12 -21.79
CA TYR A 352 -10.28 0.11 -20.95
C TYR A 352 -9.35 -0.44 -19.86
N GLN A 353 -8.12 -0.78 -20.25
CA GLN A 353 -7.09 -1.34 -19.37
C GLN A 353 -6.70 -0.42 -18.20
N TYR A 354 -7.02 0.87 -18.26
CA TYR A 354 -6.76 1.86 -17.22
C TYR A 354 -8.02 2.36 -16.51
N MET A 355 -9.20 1.83 -16.81
CA MET A 355 -10.44 2.19 -16.08
C MET A 355 -10.33 1.96 -14.57
N HIS A 356 -9.58 0.94 -14.14
CA HIS A 356 -9.32 0.66 -12.72
C HIS A 356 -8.69 1.87 -11.99
N VAL A 357 -7.90 2.69 -12.69
CA VAL A 357 -7.27 3.91 -12.16
C VAL A 357 -8.32 4.92 -11.71
N ILE A 358 -9.43 5.00 -12.47
CA ILE A 358 -10.54 5.90 -12.18
C ILE A 358 -11.48 5.30 -11.15
N PHE A 359 -11.79 3.99 -11.24
CA PHE A 359 -12.59 3.30 -10.23
C PHE A 359 -11.99 3.37 -8.83
N ASN A 360 -10.67 3.35 -8.72
CA ASN A 360 -9.98 3.49 -7.44
C ASN A 360 -10.24 4.85 -6.76
N LEU A 361 -10.67 5.89 -7.48
CA LEU A 361 -11.08 7.16 -6.87
C LEU A 361 -12.31 7.01 -5.97
N ARG A 362 -13.22 6.05 -6.26
CA ARG A 362 -14.38 5.75 -5.39
C ARG A 362 -13.98 5.19 -4.04
N SER A 363 -12.83 4.54 -3.97
CA SER A 363 -12.36 3.89 -2.75
C SER A 363 -11.79 4.88 -1.73
N TRP A 364 -11.81 6.18 -2.03
CA TRP A 364 -11.29 7.26 -1.19
C TRP A 364 -12.42 7.85 -0.35
N SER A 365 -12.28 7.76 0.97
CA SER A 365 -13.35 7.93 1.97
C SER A 365 -13.99 9.33 2.09
N GLN A 366 -13.60 10.29 1.26
CA GLN A 366 -14.04 11.69 1.37
C GLN A 366 -14.59 12.29 0.06
N LEU A 367 -14.49 11.57 -1.05
CA LEU A 367 -15.10 11.98 -2.31
C LEU A 367 -16.23 11.02 -2.64
N ASP A 368 -17.45 11.55 -2.82
CA ASP A 368 -18.49 10.76 -3.46
C ASP A 368 -18.27 10.84 -4.98
N VAL A 369 -17.54 9.84 -5.48
CA VAL A 369 -17.16 9.74 -6.88
C VAL A 369 -18.20 8.91 -7.62
N THR A 370 -19.04 9.57 -8.41
CA THR A 370 -19.93 8.86 -9.32
C THR A 370 -19.27 8.76 -10.69
N ILE A 371 -18.90 7.54 -11.06
CA ILE A 371 -18.49 7.20 -12.42
C ILE A 371 -19.75 6.82 -13.18
N VAL A 372 -20.15 7.67 -14.12
CA VAL A 372 -21.17 7.36 -15.11
C VAL A 372 -20.44 6.81 -16.32
N GLN A 373 -20.42 5.48 -16.44
CA GLN A 373 -19.87 4.77 -17.58
C GLN A 373 -21.05 4.42 -18.49
N ASP A 374 -21.02 4.89 -19.73
CA ASP A 374 -22.08 4.56 -20.67
C ASP A 374 -21.48 4.17 -22.01
N HIS A 375 -21.55 2.88 -22.32
CA HIS A 375 -21.07 2.32 -23.60
C HIS A 375 -21.94 2.76 -24.79
N ILE A 376 -23.10 3.39 -24.56
CA ILE A 376 -24.10 3.62 -25.62
C ILE A 376 -24.51 5.10 -25.76
N PHE A 377 -24.41 5.91 -24.70
CA PHE A 377 -24.96 7.29 -24.70
C PHE A 377 -23.94 8.43 -24.58
N GLY A 378 -22.64 8.16 -24.59
CA GLY A 378 -21.59 9.17 -24.34
C GLY A 378 -21.73 10.46 -25.17
N VAL A 379 -22.03 10.35 -26.47
CA VAL A 379 -22.23 11.52 -27.35
C VAL A 379 -23.52 12.29 -27.01
N ASN A 380 -24.60 11.59 -26.68
CA ASN A 380 -25.89 12.21 -26.33
C ASN A 380 -25.85 12.87 -24.95
N LEU A 381 -25.11 12.30 -24.00
CA LEU A 381 -24.84 12.91 -22.71
C LEU A 381 -23.93 14.14 -22.86
N LEU A 382 -22.88 14.07 -23.68
CA LEU A 382 -22.04 15.23 -24.00
C LEU A 382 -22.84 16.37 -24.65
N ASN A 383 -23.79 16.04 -25.52
CA ASN A 383 -24.66 17.03 -26.16
C ASN A 383 -25.71 17.59 -25.19
N SER A 384 -26.23 16.81 -24.24
CA SER A 384 -27.20 17.30 -23.26
C SER A 384 -26.59 18.32 -22.29
N PHE A 385 -25.31 18.18 -21.95
CA PHE A 385 -24.57 19.21 -21.19
C PHE A 385 -24.23 20.45 -22.01
N LYS A 386 -24.00 20.32 -23.32
CA LYS A 386 -23.75 21.46 -24.23
C LYS A 386 -25.02 22.29 -24.50
N ASP A 387 -26.19 21.65 -24.48
CA ASP A 387 -27.48 22.28 -24.75
C ASP A 387 -28.06 23.10 -23.57
N GLY A 388 -27.33 23.26 -22.45
CA GLY A 388 -27.79 24.05 -21.31
C GLY A 388 -29.04 23.51 -20.60
N ARG A 389 -29.44 22.26 -20.87
CA ARG A 389 -30.55 21.62 -20.16
C ARG A 389 -30.06 21.14 -18.81
N ASN A 390 -30.59 21.73 -17.74
CA ASN A 390 -30.43 21.23 -16.38
C ASN A 390 -30.87 19.77 -16.31
N ILE A 391 -29.91 18.85 -16.23
CA ILE A 391 -30.18 17.48 -15.83
C ILE A 391 -30.49 17.55 -14.34
N ALA A 392 -31.77 17.47 -14.00
CA ALA A 392 -32.20 17.33 -12.62
C ALA A 392 -31.81 15.93 -12.14
N VAL A 393 -30.61 15.82 -11.55
CA VAL A 393 -30.25 14.65 -10.74
C VAL A 393 -31.04 14.78 -9.45
N GLY A 394 -32.13 14.03 -9.33
CA GLY A 394 -32.93 14.00 -8.12
C GLY A 394 -32.08 13.49 -6.96
N ALA A 395 -31.63 14.41 -6.10
CA ALA A 395 -31.12 14.06 -4.79
C ALA A 395 -32.28 13.43 -4.01
N ARG A 396 -32.20 12.12 -3.77
CA ARG A 396 -33.12 11.44 -2.87
C ARG A 396 -32.68 11.83 -1.45
N GLU A 397 -33.30 12.86 -0.89
CA GLU A 397 -33.19 13.15 0.53
C GLU A 397 -33.68 11.92 1.30
N THR A 398 -32.77 11.22 1.97
CA THR A 398 -33.11 10.30 3.04
C THR A 398 -33.54 11.13 4.24
N THR A 399 -34.83 11.47 4.30
CA THR A 399 -35.47 11.96 5.51
C THR A 399 -35.53 10.82 6.53
N ALA A 400 -35.14 11.14 7.77
CA ALA A 400 -35.25 10.23 8.90
C ALA A 400 -36.72 9.84 9.10
N GLU A 401 -37.01 8.53 9.09
CA GLU A 401 -38.32 8.01 9.45
C GLU A 401 -38.65 8.41 10.89
N ASN A 402 -39.80 9.07 11.03
CA ASN A 402 -40.44 9.40 12.29
C ASN A 402 -40.66 8.12 13.11
N VAL A 403 -39.98 8.03 14.25
CA VAL A 403 -40.36 7.12 15.34
C VAL A 403 -41.71 7.58 15.87
N ARG A 404 -42.76 6.83 15.53
CA ARG A 404 -44.08 6.94 16.18
C ARG A 404 -43.95 6.43 17.61
N GLU A 405 -44.08 7.34 18.57
CA GLU A 405 -44.44 6.98 19.94
C GLU A 405 -45.83 6.32 19.91
N GLY A 406 -45.89 5.07 20.37
CA GLY A 406 -47.14 4.34 20.60
C GLY A 406 -47.78 4.75 21.93
N PRO A 407 -49.09 4.53 22.09
CA PRO A 407 -49.81 5.01 23.27
C PRO A 407 -49.48 4.15 24.49
N THR A 408 -49.22 4.82 25.61
CA THR A 408 -49.31 4.26 26.95
C THR A 408 -50.77 3.88 27.23
N GLU A 409 -51.04 2.57 27.30
CA GLU A 409 -52.16 2.04 28.06
C GLU A 409 -51.64 1.19 29.22
N SER A 410 -52.14 1.57 30.39
CA SER A 410 -52.06 0.91 31.68
C SER A 410 -52.74 -0.46 31.70
N ILE A 411 -52.08 -1.46 32.30
CA ILE A 411 -52.52 -2.29 33.45
C ILE A 411 -51.26 -2.93 34.05
#